data_AF-A0A0B5EV28-F1
#
_entry.id   AF-A0A0B5EV28-F1
#
_cell.length_a   1.000
_cell.length_b   1.000
_cell.length_c   1.000
_cell.angle_alpha   90.00
_cell.angle_beta   90.00
_cell.angle_gamma   90.00
#
_symmetry.space_group_name_H-M   'P 1'
#
loop_
_entity.id
_entity.type
_entity.pdbx_description
1 polymer ?
#
loop_
_entity_poly.entity_id
_entity_poly.type
_entity_poly.pdbx_seq_one_letter_code
_entity_poly.pdbx_strand_id
1 'polypeptide(L)'
;MSDHTKIDDLEVIREMGEGLGRIKTAFEGLSKLKGRYEDDFGEHDLAWQFGDFVGNWEKHREELTEEIGSLSEIAKAAAKTYDAFDRALADAIRKSDKAAGKKKQRRGE
;
A
#
# COMPACT_ATOMS: atom_id res chain seq x y z
N MET A 1 -13.92 -21.11 20.15
CA MET A 1 -12.69 -20.34 20.41
C MET A 1 -11.92 -20.19 19.09
N SER A 2 -12.35 -19.26 18.24
CA SER A 2 -11.72 -18.92 16.94
C SER A 2 -11.58 -17.39 16.85
N ASP A 3 -11.16 -16.77 17.95
CA ASP A 3 -11.19 -15.32 18.13
C ASP A 3 -9.91 -14.62 17.63
N HIS A 4 -9.00 -15.35 16.98
CA HIS A 4 -7.74 -14.81 16.45
C HIS A 4 -7.58 -14.97 14.94
N THR A 5 -8.59 -15.48 14.23
CA THR A 5 -8.49 -15.81 12.79
C THR A 5 -9.32 -14.90 11.89
N LYS A 6 -9.95 -13.86 12.45
CA LYS A 6 -10.58 -12.79 11.66
C LYS A 6 -9.78 -11.51 11.78
N ILE A 7 -8.51 -11.59 11.41
CA ILE A 7 -7.94 -10.44 10.75
C ILE A 7 -8.79 -10.27 9.49
N ASP A 8 -9.46 -9.12 9.34
CA ASP A 8 -10.12 -8.81 8.08
C ASP A 8 -8.99 -8.62 7.05
N ASP A 9 -8.73 -9.64 6.23
CA ASP A 9 -7.66 -9.61 5.21
C ASP A 9 -7.75 -8.33 4.37
N LEU A 10 -8.97 -7.82 4.18
CA LEU A 10 -9.25 -6.55 3.52
C LEU A 10 -8.65 -5.36 4.25
N GLU A 11 -8.81 -5.30 5.58
CA GLU A 11 -8.26 -4.25 6.43
C GLU A 11 -6.74 -4.29 6.40
N VAL A 12 -6.13 -5.48 6.49
CA VAL A 12 -4.67 -5.63 6.41
C VAL A 12 -4.11 -5.18 5.07
N ILE A 13 -4.74 -5.58 3.95
CA ILE A 13 -4.29 -5.15 2.63
C ILE A 13 -4.42 -3.63 2.48
N ARG A 14 -5.48 -3.03 3.04
CA ARG A 14 -5.68 -1.58 3.05
C ARG A 14 -4.60 -0.87 3.86
N GLU A 15 -4.36 -1.32 5.09
CA GLU A 15 -3.34 -0.76 5.98
C GLU A 15 -1.93 -0.91 5.40
N MET A 16 -1.64 -2.04 4.74
CA MET A 16 -0.39 -2.24 4.02
C MET A 16 -0.20 -1.19 2.93
N GLY A 17 -1.23 -0.97 2.09
CA GLY A 17 -1.17 0.06 1.05
C GLY A 17 -0.95 1.47 1.61
N GLU A 18 -1.62 1.81 2.70
CA GLU A 18 -1.41 3.10 3.38
C GLU A 18 -0.01 3.21 4.01
N GLY A 19 0.47 2.15 4.65
CA GLY A 19 1.80 2.08 5.28
C GLY A 19 2.92 2.23 4.27
N LEU A 20 2.86 1.50 3.16
CA LEU A 20 3.80 1.63 2.05
C LEU A 20 3.78 3.04 1.47
N GLY A 21 2.59 3.64 1.31
CA GLY A 21 2.46 5.04 0.89
C GLY A 21 3.16 6.02 1.83
N ARG A 22 3.06 5.81 3.15
CA ARG A 22 3.78 6.63 4.15
C ARG A 22 5.29 6.47 4.04
N ILE A 23 5.79 5.25 3.81
CA ILE A 23 7.23 4.98 3.63
C ILE A 23 7.72 5.70 2.37
N LYS A 24 6.98 5.62 1.25
CA LYS A 24 7.28 6.39 0.03
C LYS A 24 7.41 7.88 0.32
N THR A 25 6.42 8.49 0.98
CA THR A 25 6.45 9.92 1.33
C THR A 25 7.63 10.28 2.24
N ALA A 26 7.96 9.43 3.20
CA ALA A 26 9.13 9.61 4.05
C ALA A 26 10.42 9.59 3.22
N PHE A 27 10.55 8.64 2.29
CA PHE A 27 11.68 8.62 1.37
C PHE A 27 11.70 9.83 0.46
N GLU A 28 10.59 10.31 -0.10
CA GLU A 28 10.58 11.53 -0.92
C GLU A 28 10.98 12.79 -0.13
N GLY A 29 10.69 12.82 1.18
CA GLY A 29 11.00 13.95 2.06
C GLY A 29 12.46 14.10 2.47
N LEU A 30 13.31 13.07 2.34
CA LEU A 30 14.72 13.19 2.71
C LEU A 30 15.46 14.09 1.72
N SER A 31 16.24 15.04 2.22
CA SER A 31 17.02 15.94 1.37
C SER A 31 18.14 15.20 0.60
N LYS A 32 18.48 15.68 -0.59
CA LYS A 32 19.60 15.16 -1.41
C LYS A 32 20.93 15.41 -0.72
N LEU A 33 21.79 14.40 -0.60
CA LEU A 33 23.11 14.55 0.04
C LEU A 33 24.16 15.09 -0.94
N LYS A 34 23.94 14.96 -2.24
CA LYS A 34 24.90 15.32 -3.27
C LYS A 34 25.31 16.80 -3.16
N GLY A 35 26.61 17.06 -3.17
CA GLY A 35 27.16 18.42 -3.10
C GLY A 35 26.96 19.16 -1.77
N ARG A 36 26.52 18.49 -0.68
CA ARG A 36 26.36 19.15 0.63
C ARG A 36 27.57 19.08 1.55
N TYR A 37 28.37 18.03 1.43
CA TYR A 37 29.45 17.75 2.38
C TYR A 37 30.80 17.52 1.69
N GLU A 38 30.83 17.47 0.36
CA GLU A 38 32.04 17.15 -0.43
C GLU A 38 33.18 18.14 -0.13
N ASP A 39 32.87 19.43 0.04
CA ASP A 39 33.84 20.49 0.35
C ASP A 39 34.34 20.46 1.81
N ASP A 40 33.65 19.75 2.72
CA ASP A 40 34.00 19.70 4.14
C ASP A 40 35.13 18.70 4.45
N PHE A 41 35.40 17.74 3.54
CA PHE A 41 36.32 16.64 3.81
C PHE A 41 37.81 17.02 3.76
N GLY A 42 38.17 18.12 3.08
CA GLY A 42 39.55 18.63 2.97
C GLY A 42 40.54 17.71 2.21
N GLU A 43 40.21 16.43 2.04
CA GLU A 43 40.98 15.40 1.35
C GLU A 43 40.18 14.92 0.12
N HIS A 44 40.86 14.85 -1.03
CA HIS A 44 40.22 14.68 -2.33
C HIS A 44 39.65 13.28 -2.54
N ASP A 45 40.38 12.23 -2.13
CA ASP A 45 39.98 10.85 -2.34
C ASP A 45 38.74 10.50 -1.48
N LEU A 46 38.69 11.01 -0.25
CA LEU A 46 37.56 10.88 0.66
C LEU A 46 36.32 11.62 0.14
N ALA A 47 36.49 12.84 -0.38
CA ALA A 47 35.40 13.57 -1.02
C ALA A 47 34.86 12.80 -2.24
N TRP A 48 35.75 12.22 -3.05
CA TRP A 48 35.37 11.40 -4.21
C TRP A 48 34.60 10.12 -3.81
N GLN A 49 35.11 9.38 -2.82
CA GLN A 49 34.44 8.19 -2.30
C GLN A 49 33.07 8.52 -1.69
N PHE A 50 32.97 9.64 -0.98
CA PHE A 50 31.69 10.11 -0.46
C PHE A 50 30.71 10.45 -1.57
N GLY A 51 31.17 11.12 -2.64
CA GLY A 51 30.35 11.43 -3.81
C GLY A 51 29.80 10.17 -4.50
N ASP A 52 30.64 9.13 -4.67
CA ASP A 52 30.20 7.84 -5.23
C ASP A 52 29.16 7.14 -4.34
N PHE A 53 29.40 7.11 -3.03
CA PHE A 53 28.44 6.58 -2.07
C PHE A 53 27.09 7.32 -2.15
N VAL A 54 27.12 8.65 -2.14
CA VAL A 54 25.89 9.47 -2.21
C VAL A 54 25.16 9.26 -3.53
N GLY A 55 25.87 9.21 -4.65
CA GLY A 55 25.27 8.95 -5.95
C GLY A 55 24.58 7.59 -6.01
N ASN A 56 25.24 6.54 -5.51
CA ASN A 56 24.65 5.21 -5.41
C ASN A 56 23.45 5.18 -4.46
N TRP A 57 23.57 5.79 -3.28
CA TRP A 57 22.47 5.88 -2.32
C TRP A 57 21.24 6.58 -2.89
N GLU A 58 21.41 7.74 -3.53
CA GLU A 58 20.31 8.48 -4.13
C GLU A 58 19.61 7.67 -5.23
N LYS A 59 20.38 7.04 -6.12
CA LYS A 59 19.83 6.18 -7.18
C LYS A 59 19.01 5.02 -6.63
N HIS A 60 19.58 4.24 -5.70
CA HIS A 60 18.87 3.07 -5.15
C HIS A 60 17.67 3.49 -4.30
N ARG A 61 17.73 4.64 -3.63
CA ARG A 61 16.59 5.20 -2.91
C ARG A 61 15.48 5.61 -3.87
N GLU A 62 15.80 6.25 -4.99
CA GLU A 62 14.81 6.61 -6.03
C GLU A 62 14.11 5.35 -6.56
N GLU A 63 14.87 4.33 -6.97
CA GLU A 63 14.34 3.04 -7.43
C GLU A 63 13.45 2.37 -6.37
N LEU A 64 13.91 2.28 -5.12
CA LEU A 64 13.13 1.71 -4.02
C LEU A 64 11.84 2.50 -3.74
N THR A 65 11.87 3.84 -3.87
CA THR A 65 10.71 4.71 -3.66
C THR A 65 9.64 4.46 -4.72
N GLU A 66 10.05 4.25 -5.97
CA GLU A 66 9.15 3.90 -7.07
C GLU A 66 8.50 2.52 -6.85
N GLU A 67 9.30 1.51 -6.49
CA GLU A 67 8.81 0.15 -6.24
C GLU A 67 7.81 0.10 -5.07
N ILE A 68 8.13 0.76 -3.95
CA ILE A 68 7.23 0.88 -2.79
C ILE A 68 5.93 1.59 -3.18
N GLY A 69 6.02 2.63 -4.02
CA GLY A 69 4.86 3.33 -4.55
C GLY A 69 3.96 2.43 -5.38
N SER A 70 4.55 1.66 -6.30
CA SER A 70 3.83 0.69 -7.12
C SER A 70 3.10 -0.34 -6.24
N LEU A 71 3.80 -0.90 -5.25
CA LEU A 71 3.22 -1.89 -4.34
C LEU A 71 2.08 -1.29 -3.48
N SER A 72 2.23 -0.05 -3.01
CA SER A 72 1.17 0.71 -2.31
C SER A 72 -0.10 0.79 -3.15
N GLU A 73 0.02 1.17 -4.43
CA GLU A 73 -1.13 1.32 -5.31
C GLU A 73 -1.78 -0.02 -5.65
N ILE A 74 -0.99 -1.08 -5.85
CA ILE A 74 -1.49 -2.44 -6.03
C ILE A 74 -2.31 -2.87 -4.80
N ALA A 75 -1.79 -2.66 -3.59
CA ALA A 75 -2.47 -3.04 -2.35
C ALA A 75 -3.80 -2.28 -2.18
N LYS A 76 -3.81 -0.96 -2.41
CA LYS A 76 -5.04 -0.16 -2.35
C LYS A 76 -6.06 -0.60 -3.40
N ALA A 77 -5.61 -0.91 -4.62
CA ALA A 77 -6.48 -1.38 -5.69
C ALA A 77 -7.08 -2.76 -5.37
N ALA A 78 -6.28 -3.67 -4.81
CA ALA A 78 -6.73 -4.98 -4.36
C ALA A 78 -7.81 -4.82 -3.27
N ALA A 79 -7.54 -4.04 -2.22
CA ALA A 79 -8.52 -3.78 -1.16
C ALA A 79 -9.84 -3.21 -1.73
N LYS A 80 -9.77 -2.18 -2.56
CA LYS A 80 -10.97 -1.60 -3.19
C LYS A 80 -11.76 -2.63 -4.01
N THR A 81 -11.07 -3.52 -4.71
CA THR A 81 -11.68 -4.53 -5.57
C THR A 81 -12.38 -5.60 -4.75
N TYR A 82 -11.74 -6.11 -3.70
CA TYR A 82 -12.35 -7.09 -2.79
C TYR A 82 -13.59 -6.53 -2.07
N ASP A 83 -13.51 -5.31 -1.51
CA ASP A 83 -14.66 -4.63 -0.88
C ASP A 83 -15.85 -4.48 -1.85
N ALA A 84 -15.58 -4.12 -3.11
CA ALA A 84 -16.62 -4.00 -4.13
C ALA A 84 -17.27 -5.36 -4.44
N PHE A 85 -16.48 -6.43 -4.56
CA PHE A 85 -16.99 -7.78 -4.77
C PHE A 85 -17.83 -8.27 -3.58
N ASP A 86 -17.37 -8.06 -2.35
CA ASP A 86 -18.07 -8.47 -1.14
C ASP A 86 -19.42 -7.75 -1.01
N ARG A 87 -19.47 -6.45 -1.30
CA ARG A 87 -20.73 -5.68 -1.32
C ARG A 87 -21.69 -6.21 -2.39
N ALA A 88 -21.20 -6.47 -3.60
CA ALA A 88 -22.02 -6.99 -4.68
C ALA A 88 -22.61 -8.37 -4.33
N LEU A 89 -21.81 -9.25 -3.73
CA LEU A 89 -22.23 -10.57 -3.27
C LEU A 89 -23.27 -10.47 -2.15
N ALA A 90 -23.01 -9.66 -1.13
CA ALA A 90 -23.94 -9.44 -0.03
C ALA A 90 -25.29 -8.91 -0.52
N ASP A 91 -25.29 -7.98 -1.47
CA ASP A 91 -26.50 -7.44 -2.07
C ASP A 91 -27.25 -8.47 -2.92
N ALA A 92 -26.54 -9.34 -3.66
CA ALA A 92 -27.15 -10.43 -4.41
C ALA A 92 -27.85 -11.44 -3.48
N ILE A 93 -27.19 -11.82 -2.38
CA ILE A 93 -27.75 -12.72 -1.36
C ILE A 93 -29.01 -12.08 -0.73
N ARG A 94 -28.92 -10.83 -0.26
CA ARG A 94 -30.07 -10.10 0.33
C ARG A 94 -31.25 -9.99 -0.63
N LYS A 95 -30.98 -9.76 -1.93
CA LYS A 95 -32.03 -9.71 -2.97
C LYS A 95 -32.68 -11.07 -3.16
N SER A 96 -31.89 -12.15 -3.18
CA SER A 96 -32.39 -13.53 -3.26
C SER A 96 -33.29 -13.88 -2.07
N ASP A 97 -32.85 -13.58 -0.85
CA ASP A 97 -33.61 -13.86 0.38
C ASP A 97 -34.95 -13.10 0.41
N LYS A 98 -34.95 -11.83 0.01
CA LYS A 98 -36.18 -11.03 -0.13
C LYS A 98 -37.13 -11.62 -1.17
N ALA A 99 -36.61 -12.12 -2.30
CA ALA A 99 -37.41 -12.76 -3.33
C ALA A 99 -38.03 -14.08 -2.83
N ALA A 100 -37.26 -14.89 -2.09
CA ALA A 100 -37.74 -16.13 -1.48
C ALA A 100 -38.85 -15.87 -0.44
N GLY A 101 -38.68 -14.86 0.42
CA GLY A 101 -39.69 -14.44 1.40
C GLY A 101 -41.01 -14.01 0.75
N LYS A 102 -40.95 -13.19 -0.31
CA LYS A 102 -42.14 -12.78 -1.08
C LYS A 102 -42.87 -13.96 -1.71
N LYS A 103 -42.14 -14.97 -2.21
CA LYS A 103 -42.72 -16.17 -2.83
C LYS A 103 -43.44 -17.07 -1.82
N LYS A 104 -42.97 -17.08 -0.56
CA LYS A 104 -43.61 -17.84 0.54
C LYS A 104 -44.90 -17.17 1.02
N GLN A 105 -44.92 -15.84 1.08
CA GLN A 105 -46.12 -15.06 1.45
C GLN A 105 -47.26 -15.25 0.43
N ARG A 106 -46.95 -15.23 -0.88
CA ARG A 106 -47.94 -15.43 -1.96
C ARG A 106 -48.46 -16.87 -2.12
N ARG A 107 -47.91 -17.84 -1.39
CA ARG A 107 -48.33 -19.26 -1.42
C ARG A 107 -49.12 -19.67 -0.17
N GLY A 108 -49.20 -18.80 0.83
CA GLY A 108 -49.97 -19.01 2.06
C GLY A 108 -51.29 -18.23 2.13
N GLU A 109 -51.60 -17.46 1.08
CA GLU A 109 -52.92 -16.88 0.77
C GLU A 109 -53.56 -17.71 -0.36
#